data_AF-A0A6M3KLM9-F1
#
_entry.id   AF-A0A6M3KLM9-F1
#
_cell.length_a   1.000
_cell.length_b   1.000
_cell.length_c   1.000
_cell.angle_alpha   90.00
_cell.angle_beta   90.00
_cell.angle_gamma   90.00
#
_symmetry.space_group_name_H-M   'P 1'
#
loop_
_entity.id
_entity.type
_entity.pdbx_description
1 polymer ?
#
loop_
_entity_poly.entity_id
_entity_poly.type
_entity_poly.pdbx_seq_one_letter_code
_entity_poly.pdbx_strand_id
1 'polypeptide(L)' 'MARTLELPLSSHVNGHTWNLYSFDYESPDGRPSGYFYATSDDHAKLLLSELKETAVLAGQVMGQVHE' A
#
# COMPACT_ATOMS: atom_id res chain seq x y z
N MET A 1 -6.86 13.41 17.68
CA MET A 1 -7.90 12.41 17.39
C MET A 1 -7.40 11.55 16.25
N ALA A 2 -6.92 10.33 16.53
CA ALA A 2 -6.45 9.42 15.50
C ALA A 2 -7.65 8.95 14.67
N ARG A 3 -7.54 9.06 13.35
CA ARG A 3 -8.58 8.60 12.43
C ARG A 3 -8.23 7.18 12.01
N THR A 4 -8.88 6.20 12.64
CA THR A 4 -8.77 4.81 12.20
C THR A 4 -9.38 4.71 10.80
N LEU A 5 -8.62 4.15 9.86
CA LEU A 5 -9.11 3.84 8.51
C LEU A 5 -9.31 2.33 8.45
N GLU A 6 -10.56 1.91 8.29
CA GLU A 6 -10.90 0.51 8.06
C GLU A 6 -10.74 0.22 6.57
N LEU A 7 -9.75 -0.61 6.23
CA LEU A 7 -9.50 -1.05 4.86
C LEU A 7 -10.03 -2.48 4.67
N PRO A 8 -10.99 -2.71 3.75
CA PRO A 8 -11.49 -4.06 3.50
C PRO A 8 -10.38 -4.94 2.89
N LEU A 9 -10.22 -6.16 3.39
CA LEU A 9 -9.21 -7.11 2.89
C LEU A 9 -9.42 -7.47 1.42
N SER A 10 -10.66 -7.36 0.93
CA SER A 10 -10.99 -7.50 -0.47
C SER A 10 -12.13 -6.57 -0.87
N SER A 11 -12.12 -6.10 -2.11
CA SER A 11 -13.14 -5.25 -2.69
C SER A 11 -13.51 -5.75 -4.10
N HIS A 12 -14.78 -5.70 -4.44
CA HIS A 12 -15.27 -6.10 -5.76
C HIS A 12 -15.57 -4.85 -6.57
N VAL A 13 -14.79 -4.62 -7.63
CA VAL A 13 -14.90 -3.44 -8.49
C VAL A 13 -14.97 -3.92 -9.95
N ASN A 14 -16.01 -3.50 -10.68
CA ASN A 14 -16.20 -3.84 -12.10
C ASN A 14 -16.13 -5.34 -12.41
N GLY A 15 -16.62 -6.20 -11.50
CA GLY A 15 -16.57 -7.65 -11.67
C GLY A 15 -15.20 -8.29 -11.42
N HIS A 16 -14.25 -7.54 -10.84
CA HIS A 16 -12.94 -8.06 -10.43
C HIS A 16 -12.77 -7.94 -8.92
N THR A 17 -12.21 -8.98 -8.32
CA THR A 17 -11.82 -9.00 -6.91
C THR A 17 -10.43 -8.38 -6.78
N TRP A 18 -10.34 -7.35 -5.96
CA TRP A 18 -9.11 -6.69 -5.57
C TRP A 18 -8.82 -7.04 -4.12
N ASN A 19 -7.66 -7.61 -3.85
CA ASN A 19 -7.22 -7.96 -2.51
C ASN A 19 -6.24 -6.91 -2.00
N LEU A 20 -6.27 -6.68 -0.69
CA LEU A 20 -5.35 -5.78 -0.01
C LEU A 20 -4.00 -6.50 0.17
N TYR A 21 -2.93 -5.90 -0.35
CA TYR A 21 -1.56 -6.33 -0.16
C TYR A 21 -0.81 -5.31 0.69
N SER A 22 0.06 -5.79 1.57
CA SER A 22 1.02 -4.96 2.29
C SER A 22 2.38 -4.98 1.60
N PHE A 23 3.14 -3.91 1.77
CA PHE A 23 4.54 -3.86 1.35
C PHE A 23 5.38 -3.13 2.39
N ASP A 24 6.65 -3.49 2.43
CA ASP A 24 7.65 -2.90 3.32
C ASP A 24 8.81 -2.37 2.47
N TYR A 25 9.28 -1.17 2.80
CA TYR A 25 10.57 -0.69 2.33
C TYR A 25 11.66 -1.14 3.30
N GLU A 26 12.78 -1.56 2.76
CA GLU A 26 13.98 -1.76 3.56
C GLU A 26 14.81 -0.48 3.51
N SER A 27 14.94 0.20 4.65
CA SER A 27 15.73 1.42 4.79
C SER A 27 16.66 1.28 6.01
N PRO A 28 17.85 1.91 5.99
CA PRO A 28 18.73 1.90 7.15
C PRO A 28 18.12 2.56 8.39
N ASP A 29 17.22 3.54 8.18
CA ASP A 29 16.54 4.29 9.24
C ASP A 29 15.23 3.63 9.74
N GLY A 30 14.82 2.52 9.14
CA GLY A 30 13.59 1.81 9.51
C GLY A 30 12.94 1.06 8.36
N ARG A 31 11.75 0.49 8.64
CA ARG A 31 10.94 -0.23 7.65
C ARG A 31 9.59 0.44 7.47
N PRO A 32 9.50 1.52 6.67
CA PRO A 32 8.21 2.10 6.36
C PRO A 32 7.39 1.09 5.57
N SER A 33 6.13 0.92 5.96
CA SER A 33 5.20 -0.02 5.35
C SER A 33 3.94 0.70 4.85
N GLY A 34 3.26 0.07 3.90
CA GLY A 34 2.03 0.58 3.32
C GLY A 34 1.16 -0.53 2.75
N TYR A 35 -0.01 -0.14 2.23
CA TYR A 35 -0.96 -1.06 1.63
C TYR A 35 -1.41 -0.57 0.26
N PHE A 36 -1.64 -1.50 -0.66
CA PHE A 36 -2.30 -1.23 -1.94
C PHE A 36 -3.17 -2.41 -2.35
N TYR A 37 -4.10 -2.17 -3.26
CA TYR A 37 -4.97 -3.21 -3.80
C TYR A 37 -4.39 -3.76 -5.11
N ALA A 38 -4.46 -5.08 -5.29
CA ALA A 38 -4.15 -5.74 -6.55
C ALA A 38 -5.10 -6.92 -6.80
N THR A 39 -5.23 -7.34 -8.06
CA THR A 39 -6.14 -8.42 -8.45
C THR A 39 -5.52 -9.82 -8.32
N SER A 40 -4.21 -9.91 -8.21
CA SER A 40 -3.44 -11.17 -8.06
C SER A 40 -2.03 -10.87 -7.55
N ASP A 41 -1.30 -11.90 -7.11
CA ASP A 41 0.08 -11.78 -6.64
C ASP A 41 1.04 -11.24 -7.72
N ASP A 42 0.88 -11.67 -8.97
CA ASP A 42 1.67 -11.14 -10.09
C ASP A 42 1.38 -9.66 -10.36
N HIS A 43 0.10 -9.26 -10.31
CA HIS A 43 -0.26 -7.85 -10.42
C HIS A 43 0.30 -7.04 -9.25
N ALA A 44 0.31 -7.59 -8.03
CA ALA A 44 0.89 -6.94 -6.88
C ALA A 44 2.40 -6.71 -7.02
N LYS A 45 3.14 -7.69 -7.55
CA LYS A 45 4.59 -7.57 -7.82
C LYS A 45 4.88 -6.54 -8.91
N LEU A 46 4.05 -6.48 -9.94
CA LEU A 46 4.17 -5.47 -11.01
C LEU A 46 3.99 -4.07 -10.44
N LEU A 47 2.90 -3.83 -9.72
CA LEU A 47 2.62 -2.54 -9.07
C LEU A 47 3.72 -2.12 -8.09
N LEU A 48 4.28 -3.07 -7.33
CA LEU A 48 5.39 -2.78 -6.41
C LEU A 48 6.65 -2.34 -7.17
N SER A 49 6.94 -2.94 -8.32
CA SER A 49 8.08 -2.56 -9.18
C SER A 49 7.86 -1.16 -9.77
N GLU A 50 6.67 -0.91 -10.32
CA GLU A 50 6.30 0.41 -10.86
C GLU A 50 6.35 1.50 -9.78
N LEU A 51 5.87 1.21 -8.56
CA LEU A 51 5.97 2.12 -7.41
C LEU A 51 7.42 2.48 -7.12
N LYS A 52 8.33 1.50 -7.11
CA LYS A 52 9.77 1.77 -6.87
C LYS A 52 10.39 2.64 -7.96
N GLU A 53 9.97 2.46 -9.21
CA GLU A 53 10.54 3.18 -10.36
C GLU A 53 9.95 4.58 -10.56
N THR A 54 8.67 4.78 -10.23
CA THR A 54 7.91 5.99 -10.61
C THR A 54 7.42 6.82 -9.42
N ALA A 55 7.60 6.35 -8.18
CA ALA A 55 7.15 7.09 -7.00
C ALA A 55 7.81 8.48 -6.94
N VAL A 56 6.96 9.49 -6.83
CA VAL A 56 7.35 10.89 -6.60
C VAL A 56 6.80 11.35 -5.25
N LEU A 57 7.48 12.30 -4.62
CA LEU A 57 6.99 12.92 -3.39
C LEU A 57 5.68 13.68 -3.68
N ALA A 58 4.55 13.14 -3.25
CA ALA A 58 3.25 13.78 -3.40
C ALA A 58 3.01 14.91 -2.37
N GLY A 59 3.71 14.89 -1.25
CA GLY A 59 3.56 15.82 -0.13
C GLY A 59 3.81 15.14 1.22
N GLN A 60 3.70 15.89 2.31
CA GLN A 60 3.80 15.34 3.66
C GLN A 60 2.47 14.76 4.10
N VAL A 61 2.40 13.43 4.23
CA VAL A 61 1.27 12.78 4.90
C VAL A 61 1.47 12.94 6.41
N MET A 62 0.56 13.65 7.07
CA MET A 62 0.51 13.75 8.53
C MET A 62 -0.29 12.55 9.07
N GLY A 63 0.41 11.49 9.47
CA GLY A 63 -0.18 10.31 10.11
C GLY A 63 0.85 9.60 10.99
N GLN A 64 0.46 9.23 12.21
CA GLN A 64 1.30 8.45 13.11
C GLN A 64 0.93 6.96 13.00
N VAL A 65 1.94 6.12 12.77
CA VAL A 65 1.87 4.67 12.94
C VAL A 65 2.29 4.33 14.37
N HIS A 66 1.45 3.61 15.10
CA HIS A 66 1.83 3.01 16.39
C HIS A 66 2.17 1.53 16.17
N GLU A 67 3.28 1.11 16.77
CA GLU A 67 3.79 -0.26 16.88
C GLU A 67 2.91 -1.15 17.79
#